data_AF-A0A2I0CW32-F1
#
_entry.id   AF-A0A2I0CW32-F1
#
_cell.length_a   1.000
_cell.length_b   1.000
_cell.length_c   1.000
_cell.angle_alpha   90.00
_cell.angle_beta   90.00
_cell.angle_gamma   90.00
#
_symmetry.space_group_name_H-M   'P 1'
#
loop_
_entity.id
_entity.type
_entity.pdbx_description
1 polymer ?
#
loop_
_entity_poly.entity_id
_entity_poly.type
_entity_poly.pdbx_seq_one_letter_code
_entity_poly.pdbx_strand_id
1 'polypeptide(L)'
;TVEGPESKTGLLGPACLNGIFVHDGSILGVPDAEKWKEVREKGVPTGISYLRAVSALAAARIEEAARCGMGTTIQVKMAKLPSDINLKVEEYAMRTITDTKKKVDVRGPVFMTVRSVVFE
;
A
#
# COMPACT_ATOMS: atom_id res chain seq x y z
N THR A 1 4.34 -17.58 3.28
CA THR A 1 5.68 -17.04 3.58
C THR A 1 5.87 -15.69 2.91
N VAL A 2 6.63 -14.78 3.53
CA VAL A 2 7.00 -13.49 2.95
C VAL A 2 8.44 -13.59 2.44
N GLU A 3 8.65 -13.23 1.18
CA GLU A 3 9.94 -13.36 0.48
C GLU A 3 10.45 -11.97 0.07
N GLY A 4 11.75 -11.75 0.29
CA GLY A 4 12.44 -10.53 -0.14
C GLY A 4 12.93 -10.63 -1.59
N PRO A 5 13.23 -9.51 -2.25
CA PRO A 5 13.89 -9.52 -3.55
C PRO A 5 15.25 -10.25 -3.50
N GLU A 6 15.59 -11.01 -4.54
CA GLU A 6 16.77 -11.89 -4.61
C GLU A 6 18.14 -11.17 -4.56
N SER A 7 18.20 -9.85 -4.41
CA SER A 7 19.45 -9.07 -4.49
C SER A 7 19.56 -8.00 -3.41
N LYS A 8 20.46 -8.22 -2.42
CA LYS A 8 21.08 -7.26 -1.46
C LYS A 8 20.22 -6.09 -0.93
N THR A 9 18.91 -6.24 -0.92
CA THR A 9 17.96 -5.24 -0.46
C THR A 9 17.12 -5.88 0.64
N GLY A 10 16.63 -5.08 1.59
CA GLY A 10 15.87 -5.57 2.73
C GLY A 10 14.63 -6.38 2.31
N LEU A 11 14.04 -7.11 3.26
CA LEU A 11 12.84 -7.93 3.03
C LEU A 11 11.69 -7.13 2.37
N LEU A 12 11.60 -5.84 2.71
CA LEU A 12 10.58 -4.91 2.26
C LEU A 12 11.24 -3.71 1.57
N GLY A 13 10.56 -3.15 0.57
CA GLY A 13 10.94 -1.89 -0.04
C GLY A 13 10.84 -0.70 0.94
N PRO A 14 11.58 0.39 0.70
CA PRO A 14 11.69 1.49 1.66
C PRO A 14 10.38 2.25 1.88
N ALA A 15 9.41 2.16 0.94
CA ALA A 15 8.09 2.78 1.11
C ALA A 15 7.06 1.85 1.77
N CYS A 16 7.41 0.60 2.10
CA CYS A 16 6.45 -0.38 2.65
C CYS A 16 5.90 0.04 4.03
N LEU A 17 6.67 0.80 4.80
CA LEU A 17 6.26 1.31 6.11
C LEU A 17 5.61 2.69 6.06
N ASN A 18 5.34 3.22 4.85
CA ASN A 18 4.68 4.52 4.72
C ASN A 18 3.25 4.46 5.28
N GLY A 19 2.88 5.51 6.00
CA GLY A 19 1.51 5.73 6.45
C GLY A 19 0.76 6.60 5.44
N ILE A 20 -0.55 6.41 5.35
CA ILE A 20 -1.42 7.22 4.49
C ILE A 20 -2.07 8.30 5.34
N PHE A 21 -1.90 9.55 4.91
CA PHE A 21 -2.38 10.74 5.58
C PHE A 21 -3.22 11.58 4.63
N VAL A 22 -4.22 12.27 5.19
CA VAL A 22 -4.98 13.29 4.48
C VAL A 22 -4.51 14.65 4.97
N HIS A 23 -4.03 15.49 4.07
CA HIS A 23 -3.57 16.83 4.39
C HIS A 23 -3.99 17.81 3.31
N ASP A 24 -4.66 18.90 3.72
CA ASP A 24 -5.14 19.97 2.82
C ASP A 24 -5.90 19.41 1.59
N GLY A 25 -6.84 18.49 1.84
CA GLY A 25 -7.65 17.84 0.80
C GLY A 25 -6.89 16.88 -0.13
N SER A 26 -5.60 16.66 0.09
CA SER A 26 -4.78 15.69 -0.65
C SER A 26 -4.56 14.42 0.18
N ILE A 27 -4.45 13.28 -0.50
CA ILE A 27 -4.12 11.98 0.11
C ILE A 27 -2.67 11.68 -0.19
N LEU A 28 -1.84 11.52 0.84
CA LEU A 28 -0.40 11.39 0.73
C LEU A 28 0.09 10.12 1.44
N GLY A 29 0.92 9.34 0.76
CA GLY A 29 1.68 8.26 1.37
C GLY A 29 3.03 8.77 1.87
N VAL A 30 3.16 8.95 3.18
CA VAL A 30 4.34 9.62 3.77
C VAL A 30 5.20 8.65 4.60
N PRO A 31 6.53 8.62 4.36
CA PRO A 31 7.47 7.92 5.21
C PRO A 31 7.64 8.64 6.55
N ASP A 32 8.28 7.97 7.51
CA ASP A 32 8.67 8.59 8.78
C ASP A 32 9.99 9.32 8.61
N ALA A 33 9.91 10.53 8.04
CA ALA A 33 11.07 11.37 7.78
C ALA A 33 10.75 12.83 8.11
N GLU A 34 11.77 13.59 8.55
CA GLU A 34 11.60 14.98 8.99
C GLU A 34 10.96 15.88 7.94
N LYS A 35 11.23 15.63 6.66
CA LYS A 35 10.63 16.33 5.52
C LYS A 35 9.10 16.28 5.51
N TRP A 36 8.49 15.29 6.15
CA TRP A 36 7.05 15.07 6.18
C TRP A 36 6.43 15.30 7.57
N LYS A 37 7.17 15.88 8.53
CA LYS A 37 6.67 16.20 9.87
C LYS A 37 5.40 17.05 9.83
N GLU A 38 5.37 18.08 8.98
CA GLU A 38 4.19 18.94 8.86
C GLU A 38 2.93 18.15 8.45
N VAL A 39 3.05 17.22 7.51
CA VAL A 39 1.93 16.36 7.07
C VAL A 39 1.52 15.39 8.18
N ARG A 40 2.48 14.89 8.97
CA ARG A 40 2.21 13.97 10.08
C ARG A 40 1.57 14.66 11.28
N GLU A 41 1.94 15.90 11.57
CA GLU A 41 1.42 16.68 12.71
C GLU A 41 0.11 17.40 12.38
N LYS A 42 0.01 18.03 11.20
CA LYS A 42 -1.18 18.79 10.80
C LYS A 42 -2.18 17.98 9.97
N GLY A 43 -1.75 16.85 9.40
CA GLY A 43 -2.63 15.97 8.63
C GLY A 43 -3.41 15.00 9.51
N VAL A 44 -4.46 14.41 8.93
CA VAL A 44 -5.26 13.39 9.59
C VAL A 44 -4.73 12.01 9.18
N PRO A 45 -4.27 11.17 10.14
CA PRO A 45 -3.85 9.81 9.83
C PRO A 45 -5.06 8.95 9.49
N THR A 46 -4.97 8.16 8.42
CA THR A 46 -6.03 7.20 8.06
C THR A 46 -5.97 5.91 8.90
N GLY A 47 -4.88 5.70 9.64
CA GLY A 47 -4.60 4.44 10.34
C GLY A 47 -4.16 3.29 9.43
N ILE A 48 -4.02 3.54 8.12
CA ILE A 48 -3.61 2.55 7.14
C ILE A 48 -2.16 2.80 6.74
N SER A 49 -1.34 1.76 6.79
CA SER A 49 0.02 1.73 6.23
C SER A 49 0.05 0.89 4.96
N TYR A 50 1.08 1.09 4.15
CA TYR A 50 1.27 0.33 2.90
C TYR A 50 1.39 -1.16 3.20
N LEU A 51 2.17 -1.52 4.22
CA LEU A 51 2.30 -2.88 4.72
C LEU A 51 0.93 -3.49 5.04
N ARG A 52 0.07 -2.78 5.78
CA ARG A 52 -1.26 -3.26 6.16
C ARG A 52 -2.15 -3.45 4.93
N ALA A 53 -2.15 -2.50 4.01
CA ALA A 53 -2.98 -2.53 2.81
C ALA A 53 -2.55 -3.67 1.85
N VAL A 54 -1.25 -3.83 1.63
CA VAL A 54 -0.68 -4.91 0.79
C VAL A 54 -0.83 -6.28 1.45
N SER A 55 -0.73 -6.36 2.78
CA SER A 55 -0.99 -7.60 3.51
C SER A 55 -2.44 -8.04 3.38
N ALA A 56 -3.40 -7.11 3.43
CA ALA A 56 -4.81 -7.40 3.17
C ALA A 56 -5.04 -7.85 1.71
N LEU A 57 -4.33 -7.26 0.74
CA LEU A 57 -4.36 -7.72 -0.66
C LEU A 57 -3.87 -9.17 -0.78
N ALA A 58 -2.72 -9.46 -0.19
CA ALA A 58 -2.13 -10.79 -0.23
C ALA A 58 -3.06 -11.81 0.43
N ALA A 59 -3.64 -11.49 1.59
CA ALA A 59 -4.59 -12.36 2.28
C ALA A 59 -5.82 -12.68 1.40
N ALA A 60 -6.46 -11.66 0.81
CA ALA A 60 -7.62 -11.86 -0.06
C ALA A 60 -7.30 -12.76 -1.27
N ARG A 61 -6.13 -12.59 -1.88
CA ARG A 61 -5.68 -13.44 -3.00
C ARG A 61 -5.38 -14.88 -2.57
N ILE A 62 -4.86 -15.06 -1.36
CA ILE A 62 -4.61 -16.39 -0.79
C ILE A 62 -5.95 -17.09 -0.50
N GLU A 63 -6.94 -16.39 0.06
CA GLU A 63 -8.28 -16.93 0.29
C GLU A 63 -9.01 -17.31 -1.01
N GLU A 64 -8.83 -16.53 -2.08
CA GLU A 64 -9.31 -16.86 -3.43
C GLU A 64 -8.64 -18.14 -3.96
N ALA A 65 -7.31 -18.25 -3.87
CA ALA A 65 -6.57 -19.40 -4.39
C ALA A 65 -6.82 -20.68 -3.57
N ALA A 66 -6.92 -20.54 -2.24
CA ALA A 66 -7.19 -21.64 -1.32
C ALA A 66 -8.58 -22.26 -1.56
N ARG A 67 -9.58 -21.47 -1.96
CA ARG A 67 -10.89 -22.00 -2.38
C ARG A 67 -10.81 -22.96 -3.55
N CYS A 68 -9.78 -22.82 -4.39
CA CYS A 68 -9.52 -23.71 -5.52
C CYS A 68 -8.45 -24.76 -5.23
N GLY A 69 -7.98 -24.89 -3.98
CA GLY A 69 -6.91 -25.81 -3.60
C GLY A 69 -5.53 -25.47 -4.18
N MET A 70 -5.32 -24.23 -4.64
CA MET A 70 -4.08 -23.81 -5.30
C MET A 70 -3.23 -22.89 -4.41
N GLY A 71 -1.92 -23.09 -4.45
CA GLY A 71 -0.96 -22.10 -3.96
C GLY A 71 -0.90 -20.86 -4.86
N THR A 72 -0.48 -19.73 -4.31
CA THR A 72 -0.39 -18.47 -5.07
C THR A 72 0.82 -17.66 -4.64
N THR A 73 1.39 -16.90 -5.58
CA THR A 73 2.48 -15.95 -5.32
C THR A 73 2.01 -14.56 -5.71
N ILE A 74 1.92 -13.68 -4.74
CA ILE A 74 1.55 -12.27 -4.92
C ILE A 74 2.81 -11.43 -4.82
N GLN A 75 3.06 -10.58 -5.81
CA GLN A 75 4.20 -9.68 -5.80
C GLN A 75 3.78 -8.24 -6.07
N VAL A 76 4.07 -7.35 -5.12
CA VAL A 76 3.86 -5.91 -5.25
C VAL A 76 5.23 -5.23 -5.33
N LYS A 77 5.58 -4.69 -6.50
CA LYS A 77 6.89 -4.05 -6.73
C LYS A 77 6.85 -2.57 -6.39
N MET A 78 6.07 -1.79 -7.13
CA MET A 78 5.98 -0.34 -6.98
C MET A 78 4.53 0.10 -7.00
N ALA A 79 4.14 0.91 -6.02
CA ALA A 79 2.85 1.58 -6.00
C ALA A 79 2.89 2.76 -6.98
N LYS A 80 2.02 2.75 -7.98
CA LYS A 80 1.79 3.88 -8.90
C LYS A 80 0.41 4.49 -8.65
N LEU A 81 -0.57 3.62 -8.43
CA LEU A 81 -1.96 3.95 -8.15
C LEU A 81 -2.34 3.46 -6.75
N PRO A 82 -3.38 4.04 -6.12
CA PRO A 82 -3.94 3.53 -4.86
C PRO A 82 -4.31 2.04 -4.95
N SER A 83 -4.83 1.61 -6.10
CA SER A 83 -5.24 0.23 -6.33
C SER A 83 -4.07 -0.77 -6.26
N ASP A 84 -2.83 -0.36 -6.56
CA ASP A 84 -1.65 -1.24 -6.52
C ASP A 84 -1.34 -1.72 -5.10
N ILE A 85 -1.73 -0.94 -4.10
CA ILE A 85 -1.56 -1.25 -2.67
C ILE A 85 -2.90 -1.54 -2.00
N ASN A 86 -3.93 -1.88 -2.77
CA ASN A 86 -5.28 -2.22 -2.26
C ASN A 86 -5.94 -1.08 -1.49
N LEU A 87 -5.85 0.13 -2.04
CA LEU A 87 -6.63 1.28 -1.59
C LEU A 87 -7.62 1.70 -2.65
N LYS A 88 -8.78 2.15 -2.20
CA LYS A 88 -9.81 2.77 -3.04
C LYS A 88 -10.25 4.07 -2.37
N VAL A 89 -10.36 5.12 -3.18
CA VAL A 89 -10.99 6.37 -2.78
C VAL A 89 -12.38 6.37 -3.37
N GLU A 90 -13.39 6.64 -2.56
CA GLU A 90 -14.77 6.69 -3.05
C GLU A 90 -14.96 7.84 -4.05
N GLU A 91 -15.86 7.62 -5.00
CA GLU A 91 -16.02 8.50 -6.17
C GLU A 91 -16.35 9.94 -5.78
N TYR A 92 -17.21 10.13 -4.77
CA TYR A 92 -17.57 11.46 -4.29
C TYR A 92 -16.35 12.21 -3.73
N ALA A 93 -15.47 11.52 -3.00
CA ALA A 93 -14.24 12.12 -2.47
C ALA A 93 -13.25 12.42 -3.59
N MET A 94 -13.11 11.51 -4.56
CA MET A 94 -12.24 11.70 -5.73
C MET A 94 -12.68 12.91 -6.58
N ARG A 95 -13.99 13.13 -6.70
CA ARG A 95 -14.56 14.29 -7.39
C ARG A 95 -14.17 15.58 -6.69
N THR A 96 -14.29 15.67 -5.36
CA THR A 96 -13.87 16.84 -4.59
C THR A 96 -12.37 17.09 -4.70
N ILE A 97 -11.54 16.05 -4.64
CA ILE A 97 -10.08 16.16 -4.80
C ILE A 97 -9.73 16.78 -6.17
N THR A 98 -10.41 16.30 -7.22
CA THR A 98 -10.17 16.78 -8.59
C THR A 98 -10.65 18.23 -8.78
N ASP A 99 -11.82 18.57 -8.25
CA ASP A 99 -12.42 19.92 -8.32
C ASP A 99 -11.56 20.96 -7.60
N THR A 100 -11.04 20.60 -6.42
CA THR A 100 -10.17 21.46 -5.60
C THR A 100 -8.70 21.44 -6.06
N LYS A 101 -8.39 20.82 -7.20
CA LYS A 101 -7.03 20.67 -7.76
C LYS A 101 -6.03 20.03 -6.79
N LYS A 102 -6.53 19.17 -5.90
CA LYS A 102 -5.73 18.38 -4.96
C LYS A 102 -5.29 17.07 -5.62
N LYS A 103 -4.43 16.30 -4.93
CA LYS A 103 -3.83 15.08 -5.49
C LYS A 103 -3.92 13.88 -4.56
N VAL A 104 -3.94 12.70 -5.17
CA VAL A 104 -3.72 11.41 -4.50
C VAL A 104 -2.32 10.94 -4.88
N ASP A 105 -1.38 11.06 -3.95
CA ASP A 105 0.04 10.77 -4.17
C ASP A 105 0.49 9.65 -3.22
N VAL A 106 0.34 8.41 -3.68
CA VAL A 106 0.69 7.19 -2.93
C VAL A 106 1.83 6.41 -3.60
N ARG A 107 2.67 7.10 -4.35
CA ARG A 107 3.73 6.46 -5.13
C ARG A 107 4.91 6.03 -4.25
N GLY A 108 5.48 4.86 -4.53
CA GLY A 108 6.69 4.42 -3.86
C GLY A 108 7.07 2.96 -4.12
N PRO A 109 8.36 2.60 -3.95
CA PRO A 109 8.84 1.22 -4.05
C PRO A 109 8.46 0.41 -2.79
N VAL A 110 7.56 -0.56 -2.95
CA VAL A 110 7.05 -1.39 -1.86
C VAL A 110 7.79 -2.73 -1.74
N PHE A 111 8.15 -3.32 -2.88
CA PHE A 111 8.87 -4.60 -3.00
C PHE A 111 8.51 -5.61 -1.91
N MET A 112 7.32 -6.20 -2.01
CA MET A 112 6.84 -7.25 -1.11
C MET A 112 6.36 -8.44 -1.94
N THR A 113 6.87 -9.63 -1.63
CA THR A 113 6.43 -10.89 -2.23
C THR A 113 5.85 -11.79 -1.15
N VAL A 114 4.65 -12.32 -1.38
CA VAL A 114 3.99 -13.26 -0.48
C VAL A 114 3.69 -14.52 -1.25
N ARG A 115 4.23 -15.64 -0.78
CA ARG A 115 3.99 -16.96 -1.34
C ARG A 115 3.10 -17.75 -0.39
N SER A 116 2.05 -18.35 -0.92
CA SER A 116 1.20 -19.29 -0.20
C SER A 116 1.33 -20.66 -0.83
N VAL A 117 1.54 -21.65 0.03
CA VAL A 117 1.48 -23.07 -0.31
C VAL A 117 0.28 -23.63 0.41
N VAL A 118 -0.59 -24.31 -0.33
CA VAL A 118 -1.70 -25.08 0.25
C VAL A 118 -1.21 -26.51 0.35
N PHE A 119 -1.24 -27.04 1.57
CA PHE A 119 -0.99 -28.46 1.79
C PHE A 119 -2.34 -29.18 1.70
N GLU A 120 -2.37 -30.30 0.98
CA GLU A 120 -3.51 -31.23 0.97
C GLU A 120 -3.77 -31.84 2.35
#